data_AF-A0A418W3D6-F1
#
_entry.id   AF-A0A418W3D6-F1
#
_cell.length_a   1.000
_cell.length_b   1.000
_cell.length_c   1.000
_cell.angle_alpha   90.00
_cell.angle_beta   90.00
_cell.angle_gamma   90.00
#
_symmetry.space_group_name_H-M   'P 1'
#
loop_
_entity.id
_entity.type
_entity.pdbx_description
1 polymer ?
#
loop_
_entity_poly.entity_id
_entity_poly.type
_entity_poly.pdbx_seq_one_letter_code
_entity_poly.pdbx_strand_id
1 'polypeptide(L)' 'MAALVTRYDRCLNDGDAFADSDPVAAVESCRRALNLKEQIYEVAAYLSIPLPYTGRLQDDMQTVRAFIAGGGWH' A
#
# COMPACT_ATOMS: atom_id res chain seq x y z
N MET A 1 9.48 3.88 -3.67
CA MET A 1 8.76 3.02 -2.71
C MET A 1 7.97 3.80 -1.66
N ALA A 2 8.61 4.61 -0.80
CA ALA A 2 7.94 5.31 0.30
C ALA A 2 6.68 6.11 -0.12
N ALA A 3 6.75 6.86 -1.22
CA ALA A 3 5.61 7.62 -1.72
C ALA A 3 4.41 6.76 -2.17
N LEU A 4 4.66 5.55 -2.68
CA LEU A 4 3.59 4.61 -3.07
C LEU A 4 2.87 4.08 -1.84
N VAL A 5 3.63 3.70 -0.80
CA VAL A 5 3.11 3.24 0.49
C VAL A 5 2.23 4.31 1.13
N THR A 6 2.69 5.57 1.18
CA THR A 6 1.90 6.69 1.73
C THR A 6 0.60 6.93 0.95
N ARG A 7 0.63 6.81 -0.38
CA ARG A 7 -0.58 6.95 -1.21
C ARG A 7 -1.55 5.78 -0.99
N TYR A 8 -1.03 4.57 -0.83
CA TYR A 8 -1.83 3.38 -0.53
C TYR A 8 -2.59 3.57 0.79
N ASP A 9 -1.88 3.98 1.85
CA ASP A 9 -2.48 4.23 3.17
C ASP A 9 -3.57 5.30 3.12
N ARG A 10 -3.32 6.40 2.38
CA ARG A 10 -4.33 7.44 2.19
C ARG A 10 -5.59 6.91 1.51
N CYS A 11 -5.44 6.09 0.46
CA CYS A 11 -6.59 5.54 -0.24
C CYS A 11 -7.44 4.63 0.67
N LEU A 12 -6.82 3.88 1.58
CA LEU A 12 -7.56 3.09 2.57
C LEU A 12 -8.30 3.98 3.56
N ASN A 13 -7.61 4.96 4.15
CA ASN A 13 -8.22 5.89 5.10
C ASN A 13 -9.38 6.69 4.48
N ASP A 14 -9.22 7.12 3.23
CA ASP A 14 -10.28 7.81 2.47
C ASP A 14 -11.46 6.85 2.21
N GLY A 15 -11.17 5.59 1.89
CA GLY A 15 -12.20 4.55 1.72
C GLY A 15 -13.05 4.36 2.97
N ASP A 16 -12.39 4.23 4.12
CA ASP A 16 -13.05 4.10 5.43
C ASP A 16 -13.85 5.38 5.79
N ALA A 17 -13.30 6.55 5.51
CA ALA A 17 -13.96 7.84 5.77
C ALA A 17 -15.24 8.03 4.93
N PHE A 18 -15.27 7.49 3.70
CA PHE A 18 -16.43 7.58 2.83
C PHE A 18 -17.43 6.43 3.00
N ALA A 19 -17.10 5.37 3.74
CA ALA A 19 -17.87 4.13 3.81
C ALA A 19 -19.36 4.35 4.12
N ASP A 20 -19.68 5.28 5.01
CA ASP A 20 -21.05 5.56 5.46
C ASP A 20 -21.73 6.72 4.72
N SER A 21 -20.97 7.62 4.10
CA SER A 21 -21.49 8.85 3.50
C SER A 21 -21.54 8.84 1.96
N ASP A 22 -20.60 8.14 1.32
CA ASP A 22 -20.48 8.01 -0.13
C ASP A 22 -19.86 6.65 -0.51
N PRO A 23 -20.69 5.61 -0.65
CA PRO A 23 -20.22 4.27 -0.97
C PRO A 23 -19.48 4.18 -2.33
N VAL A 24 -19.81 5.07 -3.28
CA VAL A 24 -19.14 5.10 -4.59
C VAL A 24 -17.73 5.64 -4.43
N ALA A 25 -17.55 6.74 -3.68
CA ALA A 25 -16.24 7.27 -3.37
C ALA A 25 -15.40 6.26 -2.56
N ALA A 26 -16.01 5.53 -1.63
CA ALA A 26 -15.34 4.47 -0.87
C ALA A 26 -14.81 3.36 -1.78
N VAL A 27 -15.64 2.85 -2.71
CA VAL A 27 -15.24 1.83 -3.69
C VAL A 27 -14.13 2.34 -4.61
N GLU A 28 -14.20 3.58 -5.10
CA GLU A 28 -13.14 4.15 -5.93
C GLU A 28 -11.81 4.32 -5.18
N SER A 29 -11.87 4.70 -3.90
CA SER A 29 -10.69 4.75 -3.03
C SER A 29 -10.09 3.36 -2.82
N CYS A 30 -10.90 2.35 -2.55
CA CYS A 30 -10.45 0.95 -2.47
C CYS A 30 -9.84 0.46 -3.80
N ARG A 31 -10.44 0.80 -4.94
CA ARG A 31 -9.89 0.46 -6.27
C ARG A 31 -8.52 1.10 -6.51
N ARG A 32 -8.34 2.37 -6.14
CA ARG A 32 -7.03 3.04 -6.18
C ARG A 32 -6.01 2.35 -5.28
N ALA A 33 -6.42 1.94 -4.08
CA ALA A 33 -5.55 1.20 -3.17
C ALA A 33 -5.12 -0.14 -3.79
N LEU A 34 -6.01 -0.88 -4.45
CA LEU A 34 -5.68 -2.13 -5.16
C LEU A 34 -4.68 -1.91 -6.31
N ASN A 35 -4.84 -0.85 -7.11
CA ASN A 35 -3.85 -0.55 -8.16
C ASN A 35 -2.47 -0.18 -7.59
N LEU A 36 -2.45 0.55 -6.47
CA LEU A 36 -1.20 0.87 -5.76
C LEU A 36 -0.56 -0.39 -5.15
N LYS A 37 -1.37 -1.36 -4.71
CA LYS A 37 -0.90 -2.66 -4.21
C LYS A 37 -0.03 -3.37 -5.23
N GLU A 38 -0.53 -3.50 -6.45
CA GLU A 38 0.18 -4.15 -7.55
C GLU A 38 1.49 -3.42 -7.87
N GLN A 39 1.44 -2.08 -8.00
CA GLN A 39 2.64 -1.27 -8.24
C GLN A 39 3.68 -1.41 -7.12
N ILE A 40 3.26 -1.53 -5.86
CA ILE A 40 4.19 -1.75 -4.74
C ILE A 40 4.88 -3.11 -4.85
N TYR A 41 4.14 -4.18 -5.20
CA TYR A 41 4.77 -5.49 -5.41
C TYR A 41 5.74 -5.50 -6.59
N GLU A 42 5.40 -4.86 -7.71
CA GLU A 42 6.28 -4.74 -8.87
C GLU A 42 7.56 -4.00 -8.51
N VAL A 43 7.44 -2.86 -7.82
CA VAL A 43 8.59 -2.07 -7.38
C VAL A 43 9.42 -2.85 -6.35
N ALA A 44 8.79 -3.58 -5.43
CA ALA A 44 9.52 -4.43 -4.48
C ALA A 44 10.31 -5.54 -5.20
N ALA A 45 9.69 -6.22 -6.17
CA ALA A 45 10.35 -7.25 -6.96
C ALA A 45 11.53 -6.68 -7.76
N TYR A 46 11.34 -5.51 -8.41
CA TYR A 46 12.42 -4.81 -9.13
C TYR A 46 13.61 -4.47 -8.21
N LEU A 47 13.32 -4.10 -6.97
CA LEU A 47 14.33 -3.72 -5.98
C LEU A 47 14.84 -4.90 -5.15
N SER A 48 14.39 -6.13 -5.43
CA SER A 48 14.70 -7.33 -4.63
C SER A 48 14.37 -7.17 -3.14
N ILE A 49 13.32 -6.41 -2.81
CA ILE A 49 12.81 -6.27 -1.44
C ILE A 49 12.01 -7.54 -1.11
N PRO A 50 12.39 -8.29 -0.06
CA PRO A 50 11.67 -9.48 0.33
C PRO A 50 10.33 -9.09 0.95
N LEU A 51 9.27 -9.26 0.17
CA LEU A 51 7.90 -9.16 0.66
C LEU A 51 7.41 -10.53 1.11
N PRO A 52 6.68 -10.62 2.24
CA PRO A 52 6.19 -11.91 2.74
C PRO A 52 4.99 -12.45 1.94
N TYR A 53 4.41 -11.66 1.03
CA TYR A 53 3.28 -12.05 0.16
C TYR A 53 2.17 -12.75 0.94
N THR A 54 1.80 -12.21 2.10
CA THR A 54 0.81 -12.83 3.01
C THR A 54 -0.63 -12.79 2.45
N GLY A 55 -0.83 -12.18 1.28
CA GLY A 55 -2.14 -11.90 0.68
C GLY A 55 -2.79 -10.63 1.24
N ARG A 56 -2.40 -10.21 2.44
CA ARG A 56 -2.80 -8.94 3.09
C ARG A 56 -1.70 -7.92 2.91
N LEU A 57 -1.91 -6.97 1.98
CA LEU A 57 -0.90 -5.94 1.72
C LEU A 57 -0.59 -5.13 2.97
N GLN A 58 -1.55 -4.91 3.86
CA GLN A 58 -1.34 -4.16 5.09
C GLN A 58 -0.28 -4.80 6.01
N ASP A 59 -0.23 -6.14 6.06
CA ASP A 59 0.78 -6.89 6.80
C ASP A 59 2.13 -6.82 6.07
N ASP A 60 2.13 -7.00 4.75
CA ASP A 60 3.32 -6.85 3.90
C ASP A 60 3.90 -5.42 3.95
N MET A 61 3.06 -4.40 4.15
CA MET A 61 3.47 -3.00 4.30
C MET A 61 4.28 -2.75 5.57
N GLN A 62 4.07 -3.53 6.63
CA GLN A 62 4.92 -3.42 7.82
C GLN A 62 6.37 -3.80 7.49
N THR A 63 6.57 -4.84 6.68
CA THR A 63 7.89 -5.23 6.18
C THR A 63 8.50 -4.15 5.29
N VAL A 64 7.73 -3.56 4.36
CA VAL A 64 8.22 -2.45 3.52
C VAL A 64 8.61 -1.23 4.36
N ARG A 65 7.78 -0.86 5.34
CA ARG A 65 8.05 0.27 6.23
C ARG A 65 9.28 0.03 7.09
N ALA A 66 9.41 -1.17 7.66
CA ALA A 66 10.59 -1.56 8.42
C ALA A 66 11.86 -1.52 7.57
N PHE A 67 11.79 -2.01 6.32
CA PHE A 67 12.90 -1.93 5.36
C PHE A 67 13.31 -0.49 5.02
N ILE A 68 12.32 0.39 4.77
CA ILE A 68 12.57 1.83 4.53
C ILE A 68 13.19 2.49 5.77
N ALA A 69 12.63 2.25 6.95
CA ALA A 69 13.09 2.85 8.21
C ALA A 69 14.47 2.35 8.66
N GLY A 70 14.80 1.10 8.34
CA GLY A 70 16.11 0.49 8.62
C GLY A 70 17.23 0.96 7.68
N GLY A 71 16.96 1.91 6.77
CA GLY A 71 17.98 2.45 5.87
C GLY A 71 18.36 1.54 4.71
N GLY A 72 17.44 0.65 4.28
CA GLY A 72 17.59 -0.29 3.15
C GLY A 72 17.77 0.35 1.76
N TRP A 73 18.30 1.57 1.74
CA TRP A 73 18.67 2.36 0.58
C TRP A 73 20.05 2.98 0.87
N HIS A 74 21.09 2.15 0.87
CA HIS A 74 22.48 2.59 0.75
C HIS A 74 23.11 1.84 -0.42
#